data_AF-A0A373VGG4-F1
#
_entry.id   AF-A0A373VGG4-F1
#
_cell.length_a   1.000
_cell.length_b   1.000
_cell.length_c   1.000
_cell.angle_alpha   90.00
_cell.angle_beta   90.00
_cell.angle_gamma   90.00
#
_symmetry.space_group_name_H-M   'P 1'
#
loop_
_entity.id
_entity.type
_entity.pdbx_description
1 polymer ?
#
loop_
_entity_poly.entity_id
_entity_poly.type
_entity_poly.pdbx_seq_one_letter_code
_entity_poly.pdbx_strand_id
1 'polypeptide(L)' 'MLKTEWVLCPVCGNKTRNRIREDTELKNYPLYCPKCRQETLIEVENLQVTVIKEPDAQTQSR' A
#
# COMPACT_ATOMS: atom_id res chain seq x y z
N MET A 1 -13.53 8.27 -19.43
CA MET A 1 -12.33 8.81 -18.76
C MET A 1 -12.01 7.89 -17.61
N LEU A 2 -10.80 7.33 -17.57
CA LEU A 2 -10.41 6.42 -16.48
C LEU A 2 -10.18 7.23 -15.21
N LYS A 3 -10.74 6.77 -14.08
CA LYS A 3 -10.55 7.43 -12.79
C LYS A 3 -9.10 7.28 -12.32
N THR A 4 -8.56 8.34 -11.76
CA THR A 4 -7.23 8.37 -11.16
C THR A 4 -7.33 8.77 -9.71
N GLU A 5 -6.71 7.99 -8.82
CA GLU A 5 -6.63 8.31 -7.39
C GLU A 5 -5.17 8.30 -6.91
N TRP A 6 -4.95 8.98 -5.79
CA TRP A 6 -3.65 8.99 -5.14
C TRP A 6 -3.61 7.89 -4.09
N VAL A 7 -2.54 7.10 -4.10
CA VAL A 7 -2.33 6.09 -3.07
C VAL A 7 -2.06 6.83 -1.75
N LEU A 8 -2.87 6.53 -0.73
CA LEU A 8 -2.64 6.99 0.63
C LEU A 8 -1.74 5.99 1.35
N CYS A 9 -0.83 6.49 2.19
CA CYS A 9 0.02 5.63 2.98
C CYS A 9 -0.85 4.83 3.98
N PRO A 10 -0.78 3.50 4.01
CA PRO A 10 -1.60 2.69 4.91
C PRO A 10 -1.25 2.88 6.39
N VAL A 11 -0.08 3.45 6.68
CA VAL A 11 0.43 3.64 8.05
C VAL A 11 -0.02 4.99 8.62
N CYS A 12 0.05 6.07 7.84
CA CYS A 12 -0.20 7.42 8.32
C CYS A 12 -1.31 8.18 7.58
N GLY A 13 -1.97 7.57 6.60
CA GLY A 13 -3.02 8.18 5.79
C GLY A 13 -2.57 9.32 4.89
N ASN A 14 -1.27 9.66 4.87
CA ASN A 14 -0.77 10.75 4.05
C ASN A 14 -0.76 10.38 2.58
N LYS A 15 -1.07 11.37 1.75
CA LYS A 15 -0.95 11.29 0.29
C LYS A 15 0.49 10.92 -0.10
N THR A 16 0.65 9.83 -0.84
CA THR A 16 1.95 9.45 -1.42
C THR A 16 2.13 10.07 -2.81
N ARG A 17 3.32 9.89 -3.40
CA ARG A 17 3.61 10.33 -4.77
C ARG A 17 3.05 9.41 -5.86
N ASN A 18 2.53 8.25 -5.49
CA ASN A 18 1.99 7.27 -6.42
C ASN A 18 0.55 7.62 -6.80
N ARG A 19 0.30 7.73 -8.11
CA ARG A 19 -1.03 7.83 -8.71
C ARG A 19 -1.34 6.50 -9.38
N ILE A 20 -2.54 6.00 -9.12
CA ILE A 20 -3.06 4.77 -9.71
C ILE A 20 -4.29 5.12 -10.55
N ARG A 21 -4.50 4.36 -11.62
CA ARG A 21 -5.69 4.40 -12.44
C ARG A 21 -6.54 3.17 -12.18
N GLU A 22 -7.78 3.22 -12.63
CA GLU A 22 -8.73 2.10 -12.56
C GLU A 22 -8.20 0.80 -13.20
N ASP A 23 -7.40 0.93 -14.26
CA ASP A 23 -6.74 -0.17 -14.97
C ASP A 23 -5.34 -0.53 -14.42
N THR A 24 -4.91 0.07 -13.31
CA THR A 24 -3.60 -0.20 -12.72
C THR A 24 -3.68 -1.33 -11.71
N GLU A 25 -2.92 -2.39 -11.97
CA GLU A 25 -2.67 -3.47 -11.01
C GLU A 25 -1.24 -3.42 -10.49
N LEU A 26 -1.06 -3.41 -9.17
CA LEU A 26 0.24 -3.51 -8.50
C LEU A 26 0.23 -4.76 -7.62
N LYS A 27 1.24 -5.61 -7.74
CA LYS A 27 1.40 -6.82 -6.93
C LYS A 27 2.77 -6.80 -6.24
N ASN A 28 2.80 -7.10 -4.94
CA ASN A 28 4.02 -7.03 -4.12
C ASN A 28 4.80 -5.71 -4.30
N TYR A 29 4.09 -4.58 -4.40
CA TYR A 29 4.72 -3.29 -4.68
C TYR A 29 5.22 -2.65 -3.38
N PRO A 30 6.53 -2.36 -3.24
CA PRO A 30 7.06 -1.67 -2.08
C PRO A 30 6.71 -0.17 -2.12
N LEU A 31 5.78 0.24 -1.27
CA LEU A 31 5.42 1.64 -1.09
C LEU A 31 6.27 2.27 0.02
N TYR A 32 7.25 3.09 -0.37
CA TYR A 32 8.01 3.91 0.58
C TYR A 32 7.20 5.13 1.03
N CYS A 33 7.11 5.33 2.35
CA CYS A 33 6.54 6.54 2.92
C CYS A 33 7.64 7.40 3.57
N PRO A 34 7.92 8.62 3.07
CA PRO A 34 8.96 9.49 3.65
C PRO A 34 8.61 9.99 5.06
N LYS A 35 7.32 10.03 5.43
CA LYS A 35 6.89 10.40 6.78
C LYS A 35 7.10 9.27 7.80
N CYS A 36 6.78 8.04 7.41
CA CYS A 36 6.98 6.88 8.29
C CYS A 36 8.42 6.35 8.22
N ARG A 37 9.17 6.73 7.18
CA ARG A 37 10.53 6.26 6.88
C ARG A 37 10.63 4.73 6.80
N GLN A 38 9.55 4.09 6.37
CA GLN A 38 9.46 2.66 6.18
C GLN A 38 8.79 2.34 4.85
N GLU A 39 9.09 1.14 4.36
CA GLU A 39 8.47 0.56 3.18
C GLU A 39 7.36 -0.39 3.61
N THR A 40 6.30 -0.46 2.83
CA THR A 40 5.19 -1.38 3.07
C THR A 40 4.83 -2.03 1.76
N LEU A 41 4.74 -3.35 1.75
CA LEU A 41 4.27 -4.08 0.57
C LEU A 41 2.77 -3.86 0.43
N ILE A 42 2.36 -3.41 -0.75
CA ILE A 42 0.96 -3.19 -1.08
C ILE A 42 0.59 -3.91 -2.37
N GLU A 43 -0.68 -4.25 -2.44
CA GLU A 43 -1.38 -4.65 -3.65
C GLU A 43 -2.37 -3.57 -4.02
N VAL A 44 -2.50 -3.31 -5.32
CA VAL A 44 -3.51 -2.41 -5.86
C VAL A 44 -4.27 -3.13 -6.95
N GLU A 45 -5.59 -3.14 -6.82
CA GLU A 45 -6.49 -3.67 -7.83
C GLU A 45 -7.77 -2.83 -7.83
N ASN A 46 -8.24 -2.39 -9.00
CA ASN A 46 -9.46 -1.57 -9.14
C ASN A 46 -9.50 -0.34 -8.20
N LEU A 47 -8.38 0.41 -8.10
CA LEU A 47 -8.18 1.56 -7.18
C LEU A 47 -8.13 1.21 -5.68
N GLN A 48 -8.30 -0.06 -5.31
CA GLN A 48 -8.27 -0.49 -3.92
C GLN A 48 -6.85 -0.85 -3.51
N VAL A 49 -6.36 -0.23 -2.44
CA VAL A 49 -5.03 -0.47 -1.89
C VAL A 49 -5.13 -1.44 -0.71
N THR A 50 -4.50 -2.61 -0.85
CA THR A 50 -4.42 -3.65 0.18
C THR A 50 -2.99 -3.72 0.70
N VAL A 51 -2.82 -3.87 2.01
CA VAL A 51 -1.49 -4.05 2.62
C VAL A 51 -1.18 -5.53 2.69
N ILE A 52 -0.09 -5.95 2.07
CA ILE A 52 0.45 -7.30 2.25
C ILE A 52 1.19 -7.27 3.58
N LYS A 53 0.50 -7.65 4.65
CA LYS A 53 1.16 -7.99 5.91
C LYS A 53 1.58 -9.44 5.80
N GLU A 54 2.87 -9.72 5.92
CA GLU A 54 3.28 -11.05 6.32
C GLU A 54 2.51 -11.38 7.60
N PRO A 55 1.90 -12.57 7.73
CA PRO A 55 1.22 -12.95 8.95
C PRO A 55 2.28 -12.87 10.06
N ASP A 56 2.12 -11.88 10.93
CA ASP A 56 2.93 -11.72 12.13
C ASP A 56 2.91 -13.08 12.82
N ALA A 57 4.04 -13.78 12.76
CA ALA A 57 4.18 -15.07 13.41
C ALA A 57 3.98 -14.78 14.89
N GLN A 58 2.78 -15.03 15.38
CA GLN A 58 2.45 -14.95 16.80
C GLN A 58 3.37 -15.95 17.50
N THR A 59 4.56 -15.52 17.92
CA THR A 59 5.33 -16.23 18.91
C THR A 59 4.55 -16.10 20.21
N GLN A 60 3.62 -17.04 20.43
CA GLN A 60 3.12 -17.39 21.74
C GLN A 60 4.34 -17.78 22.58
N SER A 61 4.90 -16.78 23.26
CA SER A 61 5.91 -16.99 24.28
C SER A 61 5.17 -17.57 25.48
N ARG A 62 5.44 -18.85 25.74
CA ARG A 62 4.92 -19.64 26.85
C ARG A 62 5.52 -19.20 28.19
#